data_AF-A0A7Y4R142-F1
#
_entry.id   AF-A0A7Y4R142-F1
#
_cell.length_a   1.000
_cell.length_b   1.000
_cell.length_c   1.000
_cell.angle_alpha   90.00
_cell.angle_beta   90.00
_cell.angle_gamma   90.00
#
_symmetry.space_group_name_H-M   'P 1'
#
loop_
_entity.id
_entity.type
_entity.pdbx_description
1 polymer ?
#
loop_
_entity_poly.entity_id
_entity_poly.type
_entity_poly.pdbx_seq_one_letter_code
_entity_poly.pdbx_strand_id
1 'polypeptide(L)' 'MLAANNFCFSISRGRFSALPIHLLFVFFLSVLSSCAQPKKEYTLIIRNGMICDGSGNKPYQGDVAIQGDTLAAMGITLNS' A
#
# COMPACT_ATOMS: atom_id res chain seq x y z
N MET A 1 -59.83 23.70 11.95
CA MET A 1 -58.69 24.64 11.89
C MET A 1 -58.19 24.89 13.30
N LEU A 2 -57.12 24.21 13.72
CA LEU A 2 -56.22 24.68 14.76
C LEU A 2 -54.81 24.28 14.35
N ALA A 3 -53.98 25.30 14.14
CA ALA A 3 -52.68 25.21 13.50
C ALA A 3 -51.56 25.01 14.52
N ALA A 4 -50.72 24.03 14.19
CA ALA A 4 -49.26 24.01 14.26
C ALA A 4 -48.56 24.55 15.52
N ASN A 5 -48.14 23.56 16.31
CA ASN A 5 -47.01 23.52 17.25
C ASN A 5 -45.84 24.45 16.92
N ASN A 6 -45.59 25.41 17.81
CA ASN A 6 -44.39 26.24 17.84
C ASN A 6 -43.23 25.46 18.51
N PHE A 7 -42.46 24.73 17.72
CA PHE A 7 -41.13 24.29 18.14
C PHE A 7 -40.13 25.36 17.72
N CYS A 8 -39.95 26.36 18.59
CA CYS A 8 -38.90 27.37 18.45
C CYS A 8 -37.57 26.71 18.83
N PHE A 9 -36.90 26.12 17.84
CA PHE A 9 -35.57 25.52 18.01
C PHE A 9 -34.55 26.64 18.27
N SER A 10 -34.23 26.84 19.55
CA SER A 10 -33.21 27.79 19.98
C SER A 10 -31.86 27.36 19.43
N ILE A 11 -31.35 28.10 18.44
CA ILE A 11 -30.02 27.95 17.87
C ILE A 11 -29.01 28.37 18.95
N SER A 12 -28.61 27.39 19.76
CA SER A 12 -27.48 27.48 20.67
C SER A 12 -26.20 27.65 19.84
N ARG A 13 -25.60 28.83 19.93
CA ARG A 13 -24.27 29.24 19.43
C ARG A 13 -23.32 28.06 19.22
N GLY A 14 -23.15 27.66 17.95
CA GLY A 14 -22.30 26.54 17.58
C GLY A 14 -20.83 26.84 17.90
N ARG A 15 -20.19 25.93 18.65
CA ARG A 15 -18.72 25.78 18.70
C ARG A 15 -18.23 25.26 17.34
N PHE A 16 -18.37 26.08 16.30
CA PHE A 16 -17.80 25.89 14.97
C PHE A 16 -16.42 26.55 14.96
N SER A 17 -15.32 25.78 15.09
CA SER A 17 -14.02 26.28 14.58
C SER A 17 -12.84 25.30 14.58
N ALA A 18 -12.88 24.13 15.25
CA ALA A 18 -11.70 23.25 15.30
C ALA A 18 -11.93 21.78 14.89
N LEU A 19 -13.16 21.27 14.95
CA LEU A 19 -13.45 19.87 14.62
C LEU A 19 -13.21 19.45 13.14
N PRO A 20 -13.51 20.27 12.10
CA PRO A 20 -13.40 19.78 10.72
C PRO A 20 -11.93 19.66 10.27
N ILE A 21 -11.04 20.51 10.77
CA ILE A 21 -9.61 20.48 10.41
C ILE A 21 -8.91 19.25 10.98
N HIS A 22 -9.21 18.86 12.22
CA HIS A 22 -8.65 17.63 12.79
C HIS A 22 -9.17 16.37 12.08
N LEU A 23 -10.45 16.34 11.69
CA LEU A 23 -11.00 15.24 10.90
C LEU A 23 -10.33 15.13 9.51
N LEU A 24 -10.14 16.26 8.82
CA LEU A 24 -9.42 16.29 7.54
C LEU A 24 -7.95 15.89 7.69
N PHE A 25 -7.28 16.31 8.76
CA PHE A 25 -5.89 15.95 9.05
C PHE A 25 -5.74 14.45 9.33
N VAL A 26 -6.62 13.87 10.14
CA VAL A 26 -6.64 12.42 10.40
C VAL A 26 -6.97 11.62 9.14
N PHE A 27 -7.93 12.09 8.34
CA PHE A 27 -8.25 11.47 7.04
C PHE A 27 -7.05 11.50 6.09
N PHE A 28 -6.36 12.64 5.99
CA PHE A 28 -5.15 12.78 5.18
C PHE A 28 -4.02 11.84 5.63
N LEU A 29 -3.77 11.74 6.94
CA LEU A 29 -2.79 10.81 7.51
C LEU A 29 -3.17 9.33 7.28
N SER A 30 -4.46 9.01 7.30
CA SER A 30 -4.96 7.66 7.01
C SER A 30 -4.70 7.25 5.56
N VAL A 31 -4.87 8.17 4.60
CA VAL A 31 -4.61 7.89 3.18
C VAL A 31 -3.12 7.68 2.93
N LEU A 32 -2.25 8.44 3.60
CA LEU A 32 -0.78 8.27 3.51
C LEU A 32 -0.30 6.92 4.04
N SER A 33 -0.97 6.38 5.06
CA SER A 33 -0.59 5.10 5.69
C SER A 33 -1.04 3.86 4.91
N SER A 34 -1.88 4.02 3.88
CA SER A 34 -2.41 2.88 3.09
C SER A 34 -1.42 2.37 2.02
N CYS A 35 -0.27 3.01 1.85
CA CYS A 35 0.76 2.59 0.89
C CYS A 35 1.63 1.48 1.49
N ALA A 36 1.06 0.30 1.71
CA ALA A 36 1.83 -0.91 2.00
C ALA A 36 2.11 -1.64 0.69
N GLN A 37 3.39 -1.78 0.31
CA GLN A 37 3.74 -2.63 -0.83
C GLN A 37 3.46 -4.09 -0.46
N PRO A 38 2.70 -4.85 -1.28
CA PRO A 38 2.51 -6.26 -1.03
C PRO A 38 3.88 -6.97 -1.09
N LYS A 39 4.11 -7.84 -0.12
CA LYS A 39 5.30 -8.69 -0.11
C LYS A 39 5.30 -9.52 -1.40
N LYS A 40 6.40 -9.49 -2.16
CA LYS A 40 6.53 -10.33 -3.35
C LYS A 40 6.65 -11.79 -2.91
N GLU A 41 5.68 -12.59 -3.31
CA GLU A 41 5.70 -14.03 -3.13
C GLU A 41 6.12 -14.69 -4.44
N TYR A 42 6.96 -15.72 -4.32
CA TYR A 42 7.47 -16.49 -5.45
C TYR A 42 7.12 -17.96 -5.23
N THR A 43 6.84 -18.68 -6.32
CA THR A 43 6.52 -20.11 -6.27
C THR A 43 7.75 -20.94 -5.92
N LEU A 44 8.91 -20.56 -6.46
CA LEU A 44 10.19 -21.22 -6.23
C LEU A 44 11.31 -20.20 -6.25
N ILE A 45 12.27 -20.35 -5.33
CA ILE A 45 13.51 -19.59 -5.34
C ILE A 45 14.68 -20.57 -5.38
N ILE A 46 15.51 -20.46 -6.42
CA ILE A 46 16.78 -21.16 -6.54
C ILE A 46 17.84 -20.21 -5.99
N ARG A 47 18.54 -20.61 -4.93
CA ARG A 47 19.55 -19.79 -4.24
C ARG A 47 20.96 -20.19 -4.65
N ASN A 48 21.86 -19.21 -4.75
CA ASN A 48 23.30 -19.41 -5.00
C ASN A 48 23.62 -20.27 -6.25
N GLY A 49 22.75 -20.24 -7.26
CA GLY A 49 22.94 -20.94 -8.53
C GLY A 49 23.94 -20.23 -9.43
N MET A 50 24.54 -20.96 -10.38
CA MET A 50 25.32 -20.37 -11.47
C MET A 50 24.39 -19.98 -12.61
N ILE A 51 24.32 -18.69 -12.92
CA ILE A 51 23.43 -18.11 -13.90
C ILE A 51 24.18 -17.93 -15.22
N CYS A 52 23.65 -18.57 -16.26
CA CYS A 52 24.05 -18.40 -17.65
C CYS A 52 22.90 -17.74 -18.41
N ASP A 53 23.02 -16.47 -18.80
CA ASP A 53 21.93 -15.66 -19.37
C ASP A 53 21.90 -15.60 -20.92
N GLY A 54 22.84 -16.28 -21.58
CA GLY A 54 22.93 -16.31 -23.04
C GLY A 54 23.50 -15.04 -23.68
N SER A 55 23.90 -14.03 -22.90
CA SER A 55 24.49 -12.79 -23.43
C SER A 55 25.93 -12.95 -23.96
N GLY A 56 26.56 -14.10 -23.71
CA GLY A 56 27.98 -14.34 -23.98
C GLY A 56 28.92 -13.84 -22.88
N ASN A 57 28.39 -13.19 -21.84
CA ASN A 57 29.15 -12.85 -20.65
C ASN A 57 29.50 -14.10 -19.82
N LYS A 58 30.49 -13.94 -18.92
CA LYS A 58 30.86 -15.01 -18.00
C LYS A 58 29.67 -15.34 -17.07
N PRO A 59 29.37 -16.63 -16.83
CA PRO A 59 28.39 -17.02 -15.84
C PRO A 59 28.72 -16.44 -14.46
N TYR A 60 27.69 -16.08 -13.70
CA TYR A 60 27.84 -15.49 -12.37
C TYR A 60 26.95 -16.19 -11.35
N GLN A 61 27.33 -16.10 -10.07
CA GLN A 61 26.55 -16.69 -9.00
C GLN A 61 25.42 -15.76 -8.56
N GLY A 62 24.22 -16.31 -8.36
CA GLY A 62 23.08 -15.54 -7.89
C GLY A 62 21.84 -16.39 -7.61
N ASP A 63 20.77 -15.69 -7.29
CA ASP A 63 19.47 -16.25 -7.02
C ASP A 63 18.55 -16.05 -8.24
N VAL A 64 17.61 -16.96 -8.41
CA VAL A 64 16.55 -16.90 -9.42
C VAL A 64 15.21 -17.17 -8.77
N ALA A 65 14.27 -16.25 -8.95
CA ALA A 65 12.89 -16.36 -8.46
C ALA A 65 11.94 -16.64 -9.62
N ILE A 66 11.11 -17.67 -9.43
CA ILE A 66 10.16 -18.18 -10.40
C ILE A 66 8.75 -17.98 -9.86
N GLN A 67 7.86 -17.46 -10.71
CA GLN A 67 6.44 -17.34 -10.43
C GLN A 67 5.66 -18.12 -11.49
N GLY A 68 5.11 -19.28 -11.12
CA GLY A 68 4.52 -20.22 -12.08
C GLY A 68 5.52 -20.59 -13.17
N ASP A 69 5.20 -20.24 -14.41
CA ASP A 69 6.02 -20.56 -15.59
C ASP A 69 6.93 -19.40 -16.04
N THR A 70 7.06 -18.35 -15.22
CA THR A 70 7.79 -17.12 -15.58
C THR A 70 8.95 -16.85 -14.62
N LEU A 71 10.09 -16.41 -15.18
CA LEU A 71 11.17 -15.82 -14.41
C LEU A 71 10.74 -14.44 -13.89
N ALA A 72 10.50 -14.34 -12.59
CA ALA A 72 10.03 -13.12 -11.95
C ALA A 72 11.18 -12.18 -11.58
N ALA A 73 12.33 -12.73 -11.18
CA ALA A 73 13.55 -11.97 -10.88
C ALA A 73 14.80 -12.86 -10.93
N MET A 74 15.97 -12.26 -11.16
CA MET A 74 17.27 -12.91 -11.07
C MET A 74 18.34 -11.89 -10.66
N GLY A 75 19.36 -12.31 -9.91
CA GLY A 75 20.47 -11.43 -9.50
C GLY A 75 21.28 -11.99 -8.33
N ILE A 76 22.37 -11.31 -7.95
CA ILE A 76 23.33 -11.82 -6.94
C ILE A 76 22.67 -12.04 -5.56
N THR A 77 21.60 -11.29 -5.24
CA THR A 77 20.81 -11.43 -4.00
C THR A 77 19.34 -11.16 -4.28
N LEU A 78 18.44 -12.13 -4.02
CA LEU A 78 16.98 -11.97 -4.11
C LEU A 78 16.29 -12.00 -2.74
N ASN A 79 16.84 -11.34 -1.72
CA ASN A 79 16.27 -11.32 -0.38
C ASN A 79 16.13 -9.88 0.13
N SER A 80 15.08 -9.20 -0.32
CA SER A 80 14.61 -7.91 0.17
C SER A 80 13.10 -7.91 0.31
#